data_AF-X1HN69-F1
#
_entry.id   AF-X1HN69-F1
#
_cell.length_a   1.000
_cell.length_b   1.000
_cell.length_c   1.000
_cell.angle_alpha   90.00
_cell.angle_beta   90.00
_cell.angle_gamma   90.00
#
_symmetry.space_group_name_H-M   'P 1'
#
loop_
_entity.id
_entity.type
_entity.pdbx_description
1 polymer ?
#
loop_
_entity_poly.entity_id
_entity_poly.type
_entity_poly.pdbx_seq_one_letter_code
_entity_poly.pdbx_strand_id
1 'polypeptide(L)'
;MKLPFIIGHRGARGIAPENSLSGFKKAVELGIDGVELDVHLTKDGKLVVIHDMDLKRLTGLKISIKQLTFKELKEYNISELFTKNQEKIMEKLPEEKKYFLELRT
;
A
#
# COMPACT_ATOMS: atom_id res chain seq x y z
N MET A 1 -9.53 -29.46 12.67
CA MET A 1 -10.31 -28.28 12.22
C MET A 1 -9.32 -27.24 11.70
N LYS A 2 -9.60 -26.57 10.58
CA LYS A 2 -8.73 -25.49 10.05
C LYS A 2 -9.25 -24.17 10.62
N LEU A 3 -8.38 -23.37 11.24
CA LEU A 3 -8.76 -22.04 11.74
C LEU A 3 -8.99 -21.07 10.57
N PRO A 4 -9.87 -20.07 10.71
CA PRO A 4 -10.02 -19.02 9.70
C PRO A 4 -8.75 -18.18 9.60
N PHE A 5 -8.43 -17.71 8.39
CA PHE A 5 -7.35 -16.75 8.19
C PHE A 5 -7.80 -15.36 8.62
N ILE A 6 -6.92 -14.65 9.33
CA ILE A 6 -7.07 -13.24 9.67
C ILE A 6 -6.22 -12.44 8.71
N ILE A 7 -6.86 -11.54 7.96
CA ILE A 7 -6.18 -10.69 6.95
C ILE A 7 -6.26 -9.23 7.40
N GLY A 8 -5.10 -8.58 7.51
CA GLY A 8 -5.01 -7.15 7.83
C GLY A 8 -5.40 -6.29 6.63
N HIS A 9 -6.58 -5.67 6.65
CA HIS A 9 -7.03 -4.73 5.61
C HIS A 9 -6.08 -3.52 5.55
N ARG A 10 -5.36 -3.38 4.43
CA ARG A 10 -4.28 -2.39 4.21
C ARG A 10 -3.16 -2.47 5.25
N GLY A 11 -2.87 -3.67 5.74
CA GLY A 11 -1.98 -3.92 6.87
C GLY A 11 -2.66 -3.68 8.22
N ALA A 12 -1.89 -3.24 9.23
CA ALA A 12 -2.41 -2.96 10.57
C ALA A 12 -2.93 -1.51 10.71
N ARG A 13 -3.83 -1.08 9.80
CA ARG A 13 -4.25 0.33 9.64
C ARG A 13 -4.86 1.02 10.86
N GLY A 14 -5.26 0.26 11.88
CA GLY A 14 -5.77 0.80 13.16
C GLY A 14 -4.66 1.28 14.10
N ILE A 15 -3.41 0.90 13.87
CA ILE A 15 -2.26 1.18 14.76
C ILE A 15 -0.98 1.59 14.02
N ALA A 16 -0.96 1.49 12.70
CA ALA A 16 0.13 1.90 11.83
C ALA A 16 -0.45 2.46 10.52
N PRO A 17 0.31 3.26 9.73
CA PRO A 17 -0.19 3.81 8.47
C PRO A 17 -0.67 2.70 7.51
N GLU A 18 -1.83 2.88 6.89
CA GLU A 18 -2.36 1.97 5.88
C GLU A 18 -1.41 1.84 4.68
N ASN A 19 -1.44 0.70 3.98
CA ASN A 19 -0.72 0.52 2.71
C ASN A 19 0.78 0.87 2.78
N SER A 20 1.40 0.61 3.94
CA SER A 20 2.78 0.98 4.24
C SER A 20 3.57 -0.22 4.74
N LEU A 21 4.90 -0.17 4.56
CA LEU A 21 5.80 -1.21 5.08
C LEU A 21 5.73 -1.35 6.59
N SER A 22 5.58 -0.25 7.33
CA SER A 22 5.40 -0.30 8.78
C SER A 22 4.08 -0.96 9.17
N GLY A 23 2.99 -0.67 8.44
CA GLY A 23 1.69 -1.33 8.61
C GLY A 23 1.74 -2.84 8.33
N PHE A 24 2.45 -3.25 7.28
CA PHE A 24 2.62 -4.67 6.94
C PHE A 24 3.51 -5.40 7.95
N LYS A 25 4.64 -4.81 8.35
CA LYS A 25 5.49 -5.36 9.43
C LYS A 25 4.72 -5.49 10.73
N LYS A 26 3.92 -4.49 11.08
CA LYS A 26 3.12 -4.53 12.31
C LYS A 26 2.08 -5.65 12.28
N ALA A 27 1.45 -5.90 11.14
CA ALA A 27 0.54 -7.05 10.99
C ALA A 27 1.26 -8.39 11.22
N VAL A 28 2.50 -8.52 10.72
CA VAL A 28 3.34 -9.71 10.96
C VAL A 28 3.68 -9.89 12.43
N GLU A 29 4.11 -8.81 13.11
CA GLU A 29 4.39 -8.82 14.55
C GLU A 29 3.18 -9.25 15.38
N LEU A 30 1.97 -8.92 14.93
CA LEU A 30 0.72 -9.31 15.59
C LEU A 30 0.27 -10.74 15.29
N GLY A 31 1.04 -11.52 14.51
CA GLY A 31 0.69 -12.89 14.17
C GLY A 31 -0.43 -13.02 13.14
N ILE A 32 -0.78 -11.94 12.42
CA ILE A 32 -1.80 -11.95 11.37
C ILE A 32 -1.32 -12.83 10.20
N ASP A 33 -2.22 -13.63 9.60
CA ASP A 33 -1.87 -14.61 8.57
C ASP A 33 -1.47 -13.99 7.23
N GLY A 34 -1.99 -12.79 6.94
CA GLY A 34 -1.70 -12.07 5.73
C GLY A 34 -2.17 -10.61 5.78
N VAL A 35 -1.89 -9.88 4.71
CA VAL A 35 -2.35 -8.50 4.54
C VAL A 35 -3.00 -8.32 3.19
N GLU A 36 -3.97 -7.44 3.14
CA GLU A 36 -4.51 -6.89 1.91
C GLU A 36 -3.79 -5.56 1.61
N LEU A 37 -3.65 -5.24 0.32
CA LEU A 37 -3.15 -3.96 -0.16
C LEU A 37 -3.81 -3.54 -1.47
N ASP A 38 -3.94 -2.22 -1.63
CA ASP A 38 -4.51 -1.59 -2.81
C ASP A 38 -3.43 -1.26 -3.84
N VAL A 39 -3.64 -1.65 -5.10
CA VAL A 39 -2.66 -1.46 -6.17
C VAL A 39 -3.27 -0.70 -7.34
N HIS A 40 -2.62 0.40 -7.74
CA HIS A 40 -2.91 1.15 -8.96
C HIS A 40 -1.76 1.05 -9.97
N LEU A 41 -2.08 1.33 -11.23
CA LEU A 41 -1.10 1.61 -12.28
C LEU A 41 -0.96 3.12 -12.47
N THR A 42 0.30 3.59 -12.53
CA THR A 42 0.64 4.93 -13.01
C THR A 42 0.48 5.02 -14.53
N LYS A 43 0.55 6.24 -15.08
CA LYS A 43 0.52 6.52 -16.52
C LYS A 43 1.59 5.74 -17.30
N ASP A 44 2.76 5.55 -16.71
CA ASP A 44 3.90 4.80 -17.27
C ASP A 44 3.91 3.32 -16.87
N GLY A 45 2.79 2.79 -16.37
CA GLY A 45 2.59 1.35 -16.13
C GLY A 45 3.32 0.81 -14.90
N LYS A 46 3.71 1.66 -13.94
CA LYS A 46 4.31 1.23 -12.66
C LYS A 46 3.21 0.93 -11.65
N LEU A 47 3.40 -0.16 -10.88
CA LEU A 47 2.52 -0.50 -9.78
C LEU A 47 2.84 0.38 -8.57
N VAL A 48 1.80 0.95 -7.95
CA VAL A 48 1.91 1.75 -6.73
C VAL A 48 0.87 1.29 -5.72
N VAL A 49 1.25 1.33 -4.44
CA VAL A 49 0.40 0.88 -3.33
C VAL A 49 -0.26 2.09 -2.69
N ILE A 50 -1.53 2.30 -3.00
CA ILE A 50 -2.33 3.46 -2.58
C ILE A 50 -3.82 3.11 -2.70
N HIS A 51 -4.62 3.54 -1.73
CA HIS A 51 -6.04 3.23 -1.75
C HIS A 51 -6.80 4.08 -2.78
N ASP A 52 -6.67 5.41 -2.67
CA ASP A 52 -7.52 6.33 -3.42
C ASP A 52 -7.15 6.39 -4.90
N MET A 53 -8.14 6.70 -5.75
CA MET A 53 -7.95 6.90 -7.19
C MET A 53 -7.27 8.22 -7.54
N ASP A 54 -7.26 9.17 -6.60
CA ASP A 54 -6.69 10.51 -6.76
C ASP A 54 -5.95 10.96 -5.49
N LEU A 55 -5.17 12.04 -5.62
CA LEU A 55 -4.39 12.59 -4.52
C LEU A 55 -5.20 13.48 -3.56
N LYS A 56 -6.52 13.63 -3.75
CA LYS A 56 -7.30 14.67 -3.07
C LYS A 56 -7.25 14.54 -1.55
N ARG A 57 -7.36 13.33 -1.01
CA ARG A 57 -7.31 13.11 0.44
C ARG A 57 -5.92 13.38 1.02
N LEU A 58 -4.87 13.12 0.25
CA LEU A 58 -3.48 13.13 0.72
C LEU A 58 -2.82 14.51 0.55
N THR A 59 -3.17 15.24 -0.50
CA THR A 59 -2.51 16.50 -0.90
C THR A 59 -3.49 17.66 -1.09
N GLY A 60 -4.80 17.40 -1.06
CA GLY A 60 -5.83 18.37 -1.44
C GLY A 60 -6.02 18.52 -2.95
N LEU A 61 -5.14 17.96 -3.77
CA LEU A 61 -5.19 18.10 -5.23
C LEU A 61 -5.95 16.93 -5.87
N LYS A 62 -6.98 17.24 -6.66
CA LYS A 62 -7.77 16.24 -7.38
C LYS A 62 -7.08 15.82 -8.67
N ILE A 63 -6.00 15.05 -8.53
CA ILE A 63 -5.20 14.52 -9.64
C ILE A 63 -5.23 13.01 -9.58
N SER A 64 -5.66 12.36 -10.67
CA SER A 64 -5.76 10.90 -10.72
C SER A 64 -4.38 10.24 -10.78
N ILE A 65 -4.20 9.15 -10.05
CA ILE A 65 -2.96 8.34 -10.08
C ILE A 65 -2.65 7.87 -11.51
N LYS A 66 -3.68 7.51 -12.29
CA LYS A 66 -3.54 7.05 -13.68
C LYS A 66 -3.05 8.13 -14.65
N GLN A 67 -3.09 9.39 -14.25
CA GLN A 67 -2.64 10.52 -15.06
C GLN A 67 -1.19 10.91 -14.78
N LEU A 68 -0.59 10.38 -13.71
CA LEU A 68 0.78 10.69 -13.30
C LEU A 68 1.71 9.53 -13.66
N THR A 69 2.90 9.84 -14.17
CA THR A 69 4.03 8.89 -14.19
C THR A 69 4.52 8.65 -12.76
N PHE A 70 5.24 7.56 -12.52
CA PHE A 70 5.83 7.29 -11.21
C PHE A 70 6.77 8.41 -10.75
N LYS A 71 7.52 9.02 -11.69
CA LYS A 71 8.38 10.17 -11.39
C LYS A 71 7.57 11.38 -10.93
N GLU A 72 6.53 11.76 -11.66
CA GLU A 72 5.66 12.87 -11.27
C GLU A 72 4.95 12.61 -9.94
N LEU A 73 4.48 11.37 -9.71
CA LEU A 73 3.81 10.99 -8.48
C LEU A 73 4.71 11.18 -7.24
N LYS A 74 6.02 10.95 -7.36
CA LYS A 74 6.99 11.15 -6.26
C LYS A 74 7.18 12.61 -5.85
N GLU A 75 6.89 13.56 -6.73
CA GLU A 75 7.04 14.99 -6.44
C GLU A 75 5.96 15.51 -5.49
N TYR A 76 4.78 14.87 -5.50
CA TYR A 76 3.80 15.09 -4.46
C TYR A 76 4.34 14.43 -3.21
N ASN A 77 4.76 15.21 -2.20
CA ASN A 77 5.29 14.71 -0.92
C ASN A 77 4.20 13.97 -0.13
N ILE A 78 3.75 12.85 -0.67
CA ILE A 78 2.93 11.85 -0.03
C ILE A 78 3.82 11.05 0.93
N SER A 79 5.15 11.17 0.86
CA SER A 79 6.10 10.36 1.61
C SER A 79 6.07 10.50 3.14
N GLU A 80 5.44 11.55 3.68
CA GLU A 80 5.13 11.59 5.12
C GLU A 80 3.99 10.64 5.51
N LEU A 81 3.15 10.27 4.55
CA LEU A 81 2.16 9.18 4.64
C LEU A 81 2.74 7.86 4.11
N PHE A 82 3.78 7.93 3.27
CA PHE A 82 4.47 6.80 2.64
C PHE A 82 5.97 6.81 2.98
N THR A 83 6.36 6.15 4.07
CA THR A 83 7.78 5.97 4.43
C THR A 83 8.64 5.67 3.19
N LYS A 84 9.74 6.42 3.06
CA LYS A 84 10.79 6.54 2.00
C LYS A 84 11.25 5.29 1.19
N ASN A 85 10.61 4.13 1.31
CA ASN A 85 11.08 2.83 0.83
C ASN A 85 10.08 2.08 -0.08
N GLN A 86 9.23 2.77 -0.84
CA GLN A 86 8.25 2.09 -1.71
C GLN A 86 8.88 1.28 -2.85
N GLU A 87 10.07 1.66 -3.34
CA GLU A 87 10.77 0.91 -4.40
C GLU A 87 11.17 -0.51 -3.99
N LYS A 88 10.98 -0.88 -2.72
CA LYS A 88 11.29 -2.23 -2.22
C LYS A 88 10.18 -2.81 -1.36
N ILE A 89 8.90 -2.44 -1.57
CA ILE A 89 7.83 -3.09 -0.80
C ILE A 89 7.85 -4.58 -1.09
N MET A 90 7.72 -4.96 -2.36
CA MET A 90 7.67 -6.37 -2.78
C MET A 90 8.94 -7.15 -2.41
N GLU A 91 10.13 -6.52 -2.47
CA GLU A 91 11.41 -7.16 -2.05
C GLU A 91 11.55 -7.33 -0.53
N LYS A 92 10.77 -6.59 0.27
CA LYS A 92 10.84 -6.59 1.75
C LYS A 92 9.57 -7.12 2.40
N LEU A 93 8.65 -7.63 1.59
CA LEU A 93 7.45 -8.29 2.07
C LEU A 93 7.89 -9.60 2.75
N PRO A 94 7.54 -9.83 4.03
CA PRO A 94 7.86 -11.07 4.70
C PRO A 94 7.38 -12.29 3.88
N GLU A 95 8.33 -13.15 3.49
CA GLU A 95 8.12 -14.25 2.53
C GLU A 95 7.06 -15.27 3.00
N GLU A 96 6.85 -15.38 4.31
CA GLU A 96 5.94 -16.37 4.92
C GLU A 96 4.49 -15.89 5.08
N LYS A 97 4.10 -14.76 4.47
CA LYS A 97 2.74 -14.19 4.62
C LYS A 97 1.95 -14.20 3.33
N LYS A 98 0.63 -14.27 3.49
CA LYS A 98 -0.31 -14.17 2.37
C LYS A 98 -0.56 -12.72 2.00
N TYR A 99 -0.55 -12.43 0.71
CA TYR A 99 -0.84 -11.12 0.16
C TYR A 99 -2.11 -11.16 -0.69
N PHE A 100 -3.05 -10.28 -0.37
CA PHE A 100 -4.29 -10.09 -1.10
C PHE A 100 -4.20 -8.75 -1.83
N LEU A 101 -4.16 -8.80 -3.15
CA LEU A 101 -3.99 -7.60 -3.96
C LEU A 101 -5.36 -7.15 -4.47
N GLU A 102 -5.81 -5.97 -4.05
CA GLU A 102 -6.96 -5.31 -4.64
C GLU A 102 -6.49 -4.47 -5.84
N LEU A 103 -6.85 -4.91 -7.04
CA LEU A 103 -6.57 -4.14 -8.26
C LEU A 103 -7.56 -2.98 -8.37
N ARG A 104 -7.04 -1.76 -8.33
CA ARG A 104 -7.84 -0.54 -8.44
C ARG A 104 -7.84 -0.06 -9.90
N THR A 105 -9.02 0.26 -10.42
CA THR A 105 -9.25 0.77 -11.79
C THR A 105 -9.81 2.18 -11.78
#